data_AF-A0A2T7PXQ8-F1
#
_entry.id   AF-A0A2T7PXQ8-F1
#
_cell.length_a   1.000
_cell.length_b   1.000
_cell.length_c   1.000
_cell.angle_alpha   90.00
_cell.angle_beta   90.00
_cell.angle_gamma   90.00
#
_symmetry.space_group_name_H-M   'P 1'
#
loop_
_entity.id
_entity.type
_entity.pdbx_description
1 polymer ?
#
loop_
_entity_poly.entity_id
_entity_poly.type
_entity_poly.pdbx_seq_one_letter_code
_entity_poly.pdbx_strand_id
1 'polypeptide(L)'
;MSRHGLSCIQVYLSWVNSVLRESSRPVDNVAALQDGRIMCELIDALAPNADLVAKAQTNPVAGQIVFPFPNTDVIDGDIKSILDLMWLLILNYGVHSIGQNAYQRSVGIGKRNLLEWCQKELEVAFDHRNTLTLNLCTGNWFIKLLHKFAGYHIQESEDKVSYLYKLLEEIEERYGIRRTIISSNDIVDGTVDEHALMIYLSLLKKRVYSAGRQSRREMFSVDGKEAAMSRIQERNRSLSSEAEQSRKQMDDMSSPEREDTSDRVSSRDNSLSPPPLKENIPSQSLDSAETSDWLSSSPNSLVETKDRVAANKHSSSLQADAEQVLQQTIKRTSQAALSTVRQR
;
A
#
# COMPACT_ATOMS: atom_id res chain seq x y z
N MET A 1 2.89 24.27 22.47
CA MET A 1 3.45 23.56 21.31
C MET A 1 2.39 23.57 20.22
N SER A 2 2.63 24.28 19.12
CA SER A 2 1.69 24.36 18.00
C SER A 2 1.66 23.01 17.28
N ARG A 3 0.48 22.38 17.17
CA ARG A 3 0.30 21.17 16.37
C ARG A 3 0.42 21.54 14.89
N HIS A 4 1.63 21.43 14.35
CA HIS A 4 1.84 21.56 12.91
C HIS A 4 1.47 20.24 12.24
N GLY A 5 0.17 20.02 12.03
CA GLY A 5 -0.28 18.93 11.16
C GLY A 5 0.33 19.10 9.76
N LEU A 6 0.63 17.98 9.11
CA LEU A 6 1.13 17.98 7.74
C LEU A 6 0.10 18.63 6.81
N SER A 7 0.54 19.54 5.95
CA SER A 7 -0.36 20.08 4.94
C SER A 7 -0.68 18.99 3.91
N CYS A 8 -1.92 18.97 3.40
CA CYS A 8 -2.33 18.04 2.34
C CYS A 8 -1.38 18.09 1.13
N ILE A 9 -0.92 19.30 0.78
CA ILE A 9 0.10 19.52 -0.25
C ILE A 9 1.38 18.74 0.03
N GLN A 10 1.90 18.81 1.25
CA GLN A 10 3.13 18.10 1.62
C GLN A 10 2.96 16.57 1.55
N VAL A 11 1.80 16.05 1.97
CA VAL A 11 1.49 14.61 1.87
C VAL A 11 1.51 14.18 0.40
N TYR A 12 0.88 14.95 -0.47
CA TYR A 12 0.76 14.64 -1.89
C TYR A 12 2.10 14.75 -2.63
N LEU A 13 2.90 15.78 -2.35
CA LEU A 13 4.26 15.90 -2.90
C LEU A 13 5.17 14.77 -2.39
N SER A 14 5.05 14.39 -1.11
CA SER A 14 5.79 13.26 -0.55
C SER A 14 5.40 11.93 -1.21
N TRP A 15 4.12 11.76 -1.54
CA TRP A 15 3.65 10.62 -2.32
C TRP A 15 4.25 10.61 -3.73
N VAL A 16 4.19 11.73 -4.47
CA VAL A 16 4.80 11.85 -5.81
C VAL A 16 6.27 11.46 -5.77
N ASN A 17 7.02 12.01 -4.83
CA ASN A 17 8.44 11.74 -4.65
C ASN A 17 8.74 10.29 -4.21
N SER A 18 7.78 9.61 -3.58
CA SER A 18 7.90 8.17 -3.25
C SER A 18 7.64 7.27 -4.46
N VAL A 19 6.74 7.69 -5.36
CA VAL A 19 6.45 6.96 -6.59
C VAL A 19 7.58 7.12 -7.60
N LEU A 20 8.06 8.35 -7.80
CA LEU A 20 9.05 8.69 -8.83
C LEU A 20 10.51 8.63 -8.38
N ARG A 21 10.80 7.97 -7.24
CA ARG A 21 12.16 7.88 -6.66
C ARG A 21 13.27 7.56 -7.67
N GLU A 22 12.97 6.71 -8.65
CA GLU A 22 13.95 6.18 -9.61
C GLU A 22 14.02 7.00 -10.91
N SER A 23 12.97 7.74 -11.26
CA SER A 23 12.78 8.28 -12.60
C SER A 23 12.85 9.80 -12.72
N SER A 24 12.75 10.55 -11.62
CA SER A 24 12.66 12.01 -11.71
C SER A 24 13.43 12.79 -10.63
N ARG A 25 13.60 14.09 -10.90
CA ARG A 25 14.04 15.08 -9.91
C ARG A 25 12.96 15.24 -8.84
N PRO A 26 13.34 15.55 -7.58
CA PRO A 26 12.36 15.80 -6.53
C PRO A 26 11.41 16.93 -6.95
N VAL A 27 10.13 16.72 -6.66
CA VAL A 27 9.05 17.66 -6.91
C VAL A 27 8.81 18.45 -5.64
N ASP A 28 9.28 19.69 -5.62
CA ASP A 28 9.25 20.56 -4.44
C ASP A 28 7.96 21.40 -4.34
N ASN A 29 7.23 21.55 -5.45
CA ASN A 29 6.04 22.39 -5.52
C ASN A 29 4.97 21.77 -6.44
N VAL A 30 3.71 21.95 -6.07
CA VAL A 30 2.51 21.55 -6.82
C VAL A 30 2.47 22.19 -8.21
N ALA A 31 3.02 23.40 -8.37
CA ALA A 31 3.10 24.07 -9.68
C ALA A 31 3.84 23.24 -10.74
N ALA A 32 4.78 22.37 -10.34
CA ALA A 32 5.48 21.48 -11.27
C ALA A 32 4.57 20.42 -11.92
N LEU A 33 3.35 20.24 -11.42
CA LEU A 33 2.36 19.30 -11.96
C LEU A 33 1.50 19.92 -13.07
N GLN A 34 1.54 21.25 -13.26
CA GLN A 34 0.66 21.99 -14.18
C GLN A 34 0.83 21.58 -15.64
N ASP A 35 2.05 21.22 -16.06
CA ASP A 35 2.33 20.79 -17.43
C ASP A 35 1.84 19.35 -17.74
N GLY A 36 1.38 18.63 -16.71
CA GLY A 36 0.90 17.25 -16.80
C GLY A 36 1.98 16.20 -17.07
N ARG A 37 3.23 16.58 -17.31
CA ARG A 37 4.32 15.64 -17.60
C ARG A 37 4.58 14.73 -16.40
N ILE A 38 4.69 15.32 -15.21
CA ILE A 38 4.88 14.57 -13.96
C ILE A 38 3.70 13.62 -13.72
N MET A 39 2.47 14.01 -14.11
CA MET A 39 1.30 13.14 -13.98
C MET A 39 1.36 11.93 -14.92
N CYS A 40 1.83 12.12 -16.16
CA CYS A 40 2.11 11.00 -17.06
C CYS A 40 3.21 10.09 -16.52
N GLU A 41 4.30 10.66 -15.99
CA GLU A 41 5.38 9.89 -15.35
C GLU A 41 4.86 9.08 -14.15
N LEU A 42 3.97 9.66 -13.34
CA LEU A 42 3.32 8.97 -12.22
C LEU A 42 2.47 7.80 -12.71
N ILE A 43 1.66 8.01 -13.74
CA ILE A 43 0.83 6.94 -14.28
C ILE A 43 1.71 5.85 -14.86
N ASP A 44 2.75 6.15 -15.64
CA ASP A 44 3.65 5.14 -16.19
C ASP A 44 4.40 4.37 -15.10
N ALA A 45 4.84 5.04 -14.04
CA ALA A 45 5.44 4.39 -12.88
C ALA A 45 4.45 3.47 -12.14
N LEU A 46 3.18 3.86 -12.06
CA LEU A 46 2.15 3.07 -11.39
C LEU A 46 1.55 1.98 -12.29
N ALA A 47 1.60 2.19 -13.60
CA ALA A 47 0.99 1.45 -14.69
C ALA A 47 1.98 1.27 -15.86
N PRO A 48 2.98 0.38 -15.75
CA PRO A 48 4.09 0.30 -16.73
C PRO A 48 3.68 0.03 -18.19
N ASN A 49 2.44 -0.38 -18.43
CA ASN A 49 1.92 -0.66 -19.77
C ASN A 49 1.16 0.54 -20.39
N ALA A 50 1.04 1.67 -19.68
CA ALA A 50 0.28 2.82 -20.15
C ALA A 50 1.05 3.60 -21.24
N ASP A 51 2.36 3.75 -21.05
CA ASP A 51 3.29 4.39 -22.00
C ASP A 51 2.82 5.80 -22.40
N LEU A 52 2.34 6.57 -21.42
CA LEU A 52 1.77 7.90 -21.63
C LEU A 52 2.86 8.92 -21.95
N VAL A 53 4.03 8.83 -21.29
CA VAL A 53 5.14 9.76 -21.52
C VAL A 53 5.63 9.69 -22.97
N ALA A 54 5.75 8.48 -23.55
CA ALA A 54 6.16 8.34 -24.95
C ALA A 54 5.12 8.88 -25.95
N LYS A 55 3.83 8.81 -25.59
CA LYS A 55 2.72 9.28 -26.43
C LYS A 55 2.44 10.78 -26.27
N ALA A 56 2.84 11.38 -25.15
CA ALA A 56 2.66 12.79 -24.84
C ALA A 56 3.70 13.68 -25.54
N GLN A 57 3.74 13.67 -26.87
CA GLN A 57 4.76 14.42 -27.64
C GLN A 57 4.49 15.93 -27.73
N THR A 58 3.23 16.39 -27.56
CA THR A 58 2.90 17.83 -27.75
C THR A 58 1.96 18.42 -26.69
N ASN A 59 1.18 17.62 -25.96
CA ASN A 59 0.41 18.09 -24.79
C ASN A 59 -0.10 16.91 -23.93
N PRO A 60 0.51 16.59 -22.78
CA PRO A 60 0.19 15.35 -22.02
C PRO A 60 -1.23 15.32 -21.48
N VAL A 61 -1.78 16.48 -21.09
CA VAL A 61 -3.08 16.60 -20.41
C VAL A 61 -4.27 16.47 -21.38
N ALA A 62 -4.08 16.84 -22.65
CA ALA A 62 -5.21 17.18 -23.52
C ALA A 62 -5.96 16.01 -24.19
N GLY A 63 -5.51 14.75 -24.05
CA GLY A 63 -6.05 13.70 -24.95
C GLY A 63 -6.17 12.26 -24.45
N GLN A 64 -5.67 11.90 -23.26
CA GLN A 64 -5.57 10.47 -22.89
C GLN A 64 -6.25 10.09 -21.58
N ILE A 65 -6.58 11.06 -20.73
CA ILE A 65 -7.22 10.79 -19.44
C ILE A 65 -8.48 11.63 -19.37
N VAL A 66 -9.64 10.97 -19.29
CA VAL A 66 -10.92 11.64 -19.15
C VAL A 66 -11.08 12.04 -17.69
N PHE A 67 -10.84 13.31 -17.39
CA PHE A 67 -11.06 13.88 -16.07
C PHE A 67 -12.49 14.40 -15.91
N PRO A 68 -13.04 14.38 -14.69
CA PRO A 68 -14.36 14.93 -14.41
C PRO A 68 -14.40 16.48 -14.41
N PHE A 69 -13.27 17.15 -14.57
CA PHE A 69 -13.15 18.61 -14.59
C PHE A 69 -12.43 19.10 -15.87
N PRO A 70 -12.62 20.37 -16.26
CA PRO A 70 -11.94 20.95 -17.41
C PRO A 70 -10.43 20.91 -17.24
N ASN A 71 -9.72 20.53 -18.31
CA ASN A 71 -8.25 20.51 -18.31
C ASN A 71 -7.63 21.90 -18.11
N THR A 72 -8.39 22.97 -18.37
CA THR A 72 -7.96 24.36 -18.23
C THR A 72 -7.57 24.70 -16.80
N ASP A 73 -8.31 24.23 -15.80
CA ASP A 73 -8.11 24.65 -14.40
C ASP A 73 -6.76 24.14 -13.86
N VAL A 74 -6.32 22.95 -14.30
CA VAL A 74 -5.00 22.39 -13.97
C VAL A 74 -3.88 23.17 -14.67
N ILE A 75 -4.09 23.55 -15.93
CA ILE A 75 -3.12 24.32 -16.72
C ILE A 75 -2.98 25.74 -16.17
N ASP A 76 -4.08 26.35 -15.74
CA ASP A 76 -4.12 27.69 -15.13
C ASP A 76 -3.56 27.69 -13.70
N GLY A 77 -3.26 26.51 -13.16
CA GLY A 77 -2.60 26.38 -11.88
C GLY A 77 -3.53 26.45 -10.68
N ASP A 78 -4.83 26.19 -10.86
CA ASP A 78 -5.75 26.09 -9.74
C ASP A 78 -5.34 24.95 -8.81
N ILE A 79 -4.87 25.33 -7.61
CA ILE A 79 -4.31 24.39 -6.63
C ILE A 79 -5.35 23.34 -6.26
N LYS A 80 -6.63 23.72 -6.13
CA LYS A 80 -7.69 22.79 -5.76
C LYS A 80 -7.87 21.71 -6.82
N SER A 81 -7.96 22.10 -8.09
CA SER A 81 -8.08 21.17 -9.22
C SER A 81 -6.87 20.24 -9.33
N ILE A 82 -5.66 20.73 -9.09
CA ILE A 82 -4.45 19.89 -9.06
C ILE A 82 -4.52 18.88 -7.92
N LEU A 83 -4.92 19.29 -6.71
CA LEU A 83 -5.05 18.37 -5.58
C LEU A 83 -6.14 17.32 -5.81
N ASP A 84 -7.31 17.71 -6.35
CA ASP A 84 -8.37 16.77 -6.70
C ASP A 84 -7.90 15.75 -7.75
N LEU A 85 -7.11 16.21 -8.74
CA LEU A 85 -6.47 15.36 -9.72
C LEU A 85 -5.48 14.38 -9.08
N MET A 86 -4.59 14.86 -8.22
CA MET A 86 -3.65 14.02 -7.49
C MET A 86 -4.37 12.95 -6.67
N TRP A 87 -5.45 13.33 -5.98
CA TRP A 87 -6.27 12.37 -5.24
C TRP A 87 -6.88 11.30 -6.15
N LEU A 88 -7.41 11.69 -7.31
CA LEU A 88 -7.92 10.73 -8.29
C LEU A 88 -6.83 9.77 -8.79
N LEU A 89 -5.60 10.25 -8.99
CA LEU A 89 -4.47 9.40 -9.38
C LEU A 89 -4.08 8.43 -8.26
N ILE A 90 -3.93 8.94 -7.04
CA ILE A 90 -3.68 8.13 -5.83
C ILE A 90 -4.74 7.04 -5.70
N LEU A 91 -6.01 7.41 -5.80
CA LEU A 91 -7.11 6.47 -5.62
C LEU A 91 -7.11 5.41 -6.72
N ASN A 92 -7.07 5.82 -7.99
CA ASN A 92 -7.22 4.89 -9.12
C ASN A 92 -5.99 4.03 -9.42
N TYR A 93 -4.78 4.53 -9.16
CA TYR A 93 -3.53 3.87 -9.55
C TYR A 93 -2.64 3.49 -8.36
N GLY A 94 -2.81 4.15 -7.21
CA GLY A 94 -2.11 3.84 -5.96
C GLY A 94 -2.87 2.84 -5.09
N VAL A 95 -4.11 3.17 -4.73
CA VAL A 95 -4.96 2.38 -3.83
C VAL A 95 -5.61 1.21 -4.57
N HIS A 96 -6.21 1.48 -5.72
CA HIS A 96 -6.90 0.49 -6.54
C HIS A 96 -5.99 -0.14 -7.59
N SER A 97 -6.38 -1.34 -8.05
CA SER A 97 -5.73 -1.98 -9.19
C SER A 97 -6.34 -1.48 -10.49
N ILE A 98 -5.51 -1.18 -11.49
CA ILE A 98 -5.93 -0.65 -12.79
C ILE A 98 -6.88 -1.60 -13.55
N GLY A 99 -6.85 -2.90 -13.24
CA GLY A 99 -7.77 -3.88 -13.82
C GLY A 99 -9.20 -3.86 -13.23
N GLN A 100 -9.43 -3.14 -12.12
CA GLN A 100 -10.75 -3.07 -11.50
C GLN A 100 -11.67 -2.11 -12.26
N ASN A 101 -12.97 -2.39 -12.32
CA ASN A 101 -13.92 -1.49 -12.97
C ASN A 101 -14.04 -0.16 -12.21
N ALA A 102 -14.33 0.95 -12.90
CA ALA A 102 -14.41 2.29 -12.30
C ALA A 102 -15.37 2.37 -11.10
N TYR A 103 -16.53 1.70 -11.17
CA TYR A 103 -17.52 1.67 -10.06
C TYR A 103 -17.01 0.92 -8.81
N GLN A 104 -15.96 0.11 -8.93
CA GLN A 104 -15.33 -0.59 -7.81
C GLN A 104 -14.19 0.22 -7.19
N ARG A 105 -13.89 1.42 -7.73
CA ARG A 105 -12.77 2.25 -7.28
C ARG A 105 -13.20 3.37 -6.35
N SER A 106 -14.15 3.09 -5.45
CA SER A 106 -14.55 4.05 -4.43
C SER A 106 -13.55 4.09 -3.26
N VAL A 107 -13.57 5.18 -2.49
CA VAL A 107 -12.73 5.34 -1.28
C VAL A 107 -13.02 4.22 -0.28
N GLY A 108 -14.30 3.91 -0.02
CA GLY A 108 -14.71 2.85 0.90
C GLY A 108 -14.22 1.46 0.50
N ILE A 109 -14.26 1.12 -0.79
CA ILE A 109 -13.72 -0.16 -1.28
C ILE A 109 -12.19 -0.18 -1.12
N GLY A 110 -11.52 0.92 -1.44
CA GLY A 110 -10.06 1.03 -1.32
C GLY A 110 -9.61 0.83 0.13
N LYS A 111 -10.27 1.53 1.05
CA LYS A 111 -10.09 1.37 2.50
C LYS A 111 -10.29 -0.07 2.96
N ARG A 112 -11.39 -0.72 2.56
CA ARG A 112 -11.66 -2.12 2.92
C ARG A 112 -10.54 -3.05 2.43
N ASN A 113 -10.11 -2.90 1.17
CA ASN A 113 -9.05 -3.71 0.59
C ASN A 113 -7.67 -3.48 1.25
N LEU A 114 -7.43 -2.28 1.80
CA LEU A 114 -6.23 -1.98 2.59
C LEU A 114 -6.32 -2.59 3.99
N LEU A 115 -7.48 -2.53 4.65
CA LEU A 115 -7.73 -3.18 5.93
C LEU A 115 -7.57 -4.70 5.83
N GLU A 116 -8.20 -5.34 4.83
CA GLU A 116 -8.06 -6.78 4.59
C GLU A 116 -6.60 -7.20 4.39
N TRP A 117 -5.82 -6.36 3.71
CA TRP A 117 -4.38 -6.58 3.58
C TRP A 117 -3.67 -6.49 4.94
N CYS A 118 -3.94 -5.46 5.74
CA CYS A 118 -3.36 -5.31 7.08
C CYS A 118 -3.74 -6.47 8.00
N GLN A 119 -4.99 -6.93 7.98
CA GLN A 119 -5.48 -8.09 8.74
C GLN A 119 -4.68 -9.34 8.39
N LYS A 120 -4.48 -9.59 7.09
CA LYS A 120 -3.68 -10.72 6.60
C LYS A 120 -2.23 -10.63 7.05
N GLU A 121 -1.63 -9.44 7.02
CA GLU A 121 -0.22 -9.27 7.42
C GLU A 121 -0.02 -9.37 8.94
N LEU A 122 -1.01 -9.00 9.74
CA LEU A 122 -0.92 -8.99 11.21
C LEU A 122 -1.58 -10.19 11.89
N GLU A 123 -2.26 -11.05 11.12
CA GLU A 123 -3.04 -12.19 11.62
C GLU A 123 -4.07 -11.76 12.68
N VAL A 124 -4.71 -10.61 12.45
CA VAL A 124 -5.69 -10.00 13.35
C VAL A 124 -6.98 -9.65 12.60
N ALA A 125 -8.12 -9.72 13.29
CA ALA A 125 -9.39 -9.27 12.76
C ALA A 125 -9.58 -7.77 13.05
N PHE A 126 -10.04 -7.02 12.04
CA PHE A 126 -10.45 -5.61 12.15
C PHE A 126 -11.91 -5.47 11.79
N ASP A 127 -12.62 -4.51 12.39
CA ASP A 127 -13.99 -4.19 11.99
C ASP A 127 -13.95 -3.25 10.77
N HIS A 128 -14.50 -3.69 9.64
CA HIS A 128 -14.57 -2.89 8.43
C HIS A 128 -15.49 -1.66 8.54
N ARG A 129 -16.33 -1.58 9.59
CA ARG A 129 -17.17 -0.41 9.89
C ARG A 129 -16.37 0.74 10.49
N ASN A 130 -15.24 0.43 11.14
CA ASN A 130 -14.39 1.40 11.79
C ASN A 130 -13.53 2.20 10.81
N THR A 131 -13.01 3.35 11.25
CA THR A 131 -12.00 4.10 10.51
C THR A 131 -10.68 3.35 10.44
N LEU A 132 -9.85 3.63 9.42
CA LEU A 132 -8.49 3.09 9.39
C LEU A 132 -7.70 3.52 10.62
N THR A 133 -7.84 4.79 11.00
CA THR A 133 -7.22 5.35 12.21
C THR A 133 -7.65 4.57 13.45
N LEU A 134 -8.95 4.33 13.63
CA LEU A 134 -9.46 3.59 14.78
C LEU A 134 -8.95 2.13 14.80
N ASN A 135 -8.96 1.42 13.67
CA ASN A 135 -8.48 0.04 13.62
C ASN A 135 -6.95 -0.10 13.81
N LEU A 136 -6.16 0.82 13.23
CA LEU A 136 -4.72 0.66 13.14
C LEU A 136 -3.93 1.41 14.22
N CYS A 137 -4.43 2.58 14.64
CA CYS A 137 -3.74 3.40 15.63
C CYS A 137 -4.14 2.99 17.06
N THR A 138 -5.38 2.56 17.27
CA THR A 138 -5.81 1.99 18.55
C THR A 138 -5.19 0.61 18.75
N GLY A 139 -4.25 0.49 19.69
CA GLY A 139 -3.57 -0.79 20.00
C GLY A 139 -2.23 -1.01 19.28
N ASN A 140 -1.60 0.05 18.76
CA ASN A 140 -0.27 0.01 18.13
C ASN A 140 -0.17 -0.93 16.91
N TRP A 141 -1.28 -1.30 16.25
CA TRP A 141 -1.25 -2.23 15.11
C TRP A 141 -0.47 -1.67 13.92
N PHE A 142 -0.54 -0.36 13.70
CA PHE A 142 0.28 0.31 12.69
C PHE A 142 1.78 0.18 12.98
N ILE A 143 2.20 0.34 14.24
CA ILE A 143 3.60 0.17 14.67
C ILE A 143 4.05 -1.28 14.42
N LYS A 144 3.23 -2.27 14.80
CA LYS A 144 3.51 -3.70 14.54
C LYS A 144 3.64 -3.99 13.05
N LEU A 145 2.78 -3.39 12.22
CA LEU A 145 2.82 -3.55 10.77
C LEU A 145 4.14 -3.01 10.21
N LEU A 146 4.57 -1.82 10.63
CA LEU A 146 5.84 -1.25 10.19
C LEU A 146 7.02 -2.08 10.68
N HIS A 147 7.03 -2.50 11.95
CA HIS A 147 8.10 -3.33 12.51
C HIS A 147 8.30 -4.63 11.72
N LYS A 148 7.20 -5.29 11.32
CA LYS A 148 7.23 -6.47 10.45
C LYS A 148 8.02 -6.24 9.15
N PHE A 149 7.93 -5.06 8.56
CA PHE A 149 8.58 -4.73 7.27
C PHE A 149 9.89 -3.97 7.40
N ALA A 150 10.13 -3.28 8.52
CA ALA A 150 11.38 -2.58 8.82
C ALA A 150 12.53 -3.58 9.06
N GLY A 151 12.21 -4.78 9.58
CA GLY A 151 13.20 -5.84 9.81
C GLY A 151 13.59 -5.97 11.28
N TYR A 152 14.38 -7.01 11.59
CA TYR A 152 14.60 -7.47 12.97
C TYR A 152 15.57 -6.62 13.81
N HIS A 153 16.23 -5.62 13.21
CA HIS A 153 17.31 -4.89 13.89
C HIS A 153 16.84 -3.74 14.79
N ILE A 154 15.59 -3.30 14.66
CA ILE A 154 15.07 -2.18 15.43
C ILE A 154 14.46 -2.71 16.73
N GLN A 155 15.10 -2.38 17.84
CA GLN A 155 14.58 -2.67 19.18
C GLN A 155 13.44 -1.73 19.55
N GLU A 156 12.42 -2.30 20.20
CA GLU A 156 11.29 -1.54 20.73
C GLU A 156 11.78 -0.56 21.82
N SER A 157 11.26 0.66 21.77
CA SER A 157 11.59 1.75 22.71
C SER A 157 10.34 2.18 23.45
N GLU A 158 10.48 2.55 24.73
CA GLU A 158 9.37 3.05 25.56
C GLU A 158 8.76 4.33 24.98
N ASP A 159 9.60 5.21 24.42
CA ASP A 159 9.13 6.35 23.64
C ASP A 159 8.64 5.88 22.27
N LYS A 160 7.30 5.74 22.17
CA LYS A 160 6.61 5.32 20.95
C LYS A 160 6.80 6.27 19.78
N VAL A 161 6.91 7.58 20.02
CA VAL A 161 7.06 8.56 18.93
C VAL A 161 8.43 8.38 18.29
N SER A 162 9.48 8.34 19.11
CA SER A 162 10.86 8.08 18.64
C SER A 162 10.99 6.69 18.00
N TYR A 163 10.34 5.68 18.56
CA TYR A 163 10.34 4.33 17.98
C TYR A 163 9.69 4.31 16.60
N LEU A 164 8.49 4.89 16.48
CA LEU A 164 7.79 4.98 15.21
C LEU A 164 8.56 5.80 14.18
N TYR A 165 9.23 6.88 14.59
CA TYR A 165 10.09 7.67 13.69
C TYR A 165 11.20 6.81 13.07
N LYS A 166 11.91 6.00 13.88
CA LYS A 166 12.94 5.06 13.40
C LYS A 166 12.38 4.02 12.45
N LEU A 167 11.18 3.50 12.73
CA LEU A 167 10.51 2.56 11.83
C LEU A 167 10.19 3.21 10.47
N LEU A 168 9.70 4.45 10.46
CA LEU A 168 9.42 5.17 9.21
C LEU A 168 10.70 5.47 8.42
N GLU A 169 11.79 5.80 9.11
CA GLU A 169 13.11 6.01 8.49
C GLU A 169 13.62 4.75 7.80
N GLU A 170 13.54 3.60 8.47
CA GLU A 170 13.93 2.30 7.88
C GLU A 170 13.05 1.93 6.67
N ILE A 171 11.74 2.18 6.76
CA ILE A 171 10.81 1.95 5.63
C ILE A 171 11.13 2.89 4.46
N GLU A 172 11.51 4.15 4.73
CA GLU A 172 11.95 5.09 3.69
C GLU A 172 13.22 4.61 3.00
N GLU A 173 14.23 4.17 3.76
CA GLU A 173 15.48 3.64 3.20
C GLU A 173 15.21 2.41 2.33
N ARG A 174 14.52 1.41 2.90
CA ARG A 174 14.30 0.10 2.28
C ARG A 174 13.33 0.12 1.11
N TYR A 175 12.22 0.85 1.23
CA TYR A 175 11.14 0.83 0.24
C TYR A 175 11.00 2.14 -0.53
N GLY A 176 11.72 3.19 -0.16
CA GLY A 176 11.64 4.49 -0.83
C GLY A 176 10.36 5.26 -0.54
N ILE A 177 9.68 4.95 0.56
CA ILE A 177 8.42 5.59 0.95
C ILE A 177 8.75 6.73 1.90
N ARG A 178 8.52 7.98 1.47
CA ARG A 178 8.83 9.16 2.27
C ARG A 178 8.13 9.12 3.62
N ARG A 179 8.88 9.24 4.71
CA ARG A 179 8.31 9.32 6.07
C ARG A 179 7.41 10.54 6.26
N THR A 180 7.62 11.60 5.50
CA THR A 180 6.85 12.86 5.56
C THR A 180 5.40 12.76 5.09
N ILE A 181 4.94 11.61 4.60
CA ILE A 181 3.53 11.36 4.28
C ILE A 181 2.69 11.27 5.56
N ILE A 182 3.26 10.79 6.67
CA ILE A 182 2.58 10.64 7.96
C ILE A 182 3.46 11.14 9.12
N SER A 183 2.85 11.70 10.15
CA SER A 183 3.55 12.19 11.34
C SER A 183 3.54 11.12 12.43
N SER A 184 4.70 10.81 13.01
CA SER A 184 4.79 9.88 14.14
C SER A 184 3.96 10.36 15.34
N ASN A 185 3.88 11.67 15.57
CA ASN A 185 3.04 12.24 16.62
C ASN A 185 1.56 11.99 16.35
N ASP A 186 1.10 12.26 15.13
CA ASP A 186 -0.32 12.16 14.77
C ASP A 186 -0.82 10.71 14.83
N ILE A 187 0.06 9.74 14.56
CA ILE A 187 -0.24 8.30 14.71
C ILE A 187 -0.38 7.92 16.17
N VAL A 188 0.57 8.34 17.03
CA VAL A 188 0.55 8.01 18.47
C VAL A 188 -0.62 8.70 19.17
N ASP A 189 -0.95 9.93 18.76
CA ASP A 189 -2.08 10.70 19.26
C ASP A 189 -3.43 10.25 18.67
N GLY A 190 -3.43 9.38 17.64
CA GLY A 190 -4.63 8.92 16.96
C GLY A 190 -5.34 10.01 16.14
N THR A 191 -4.64 11.10 15.81
CA THR A 191 -5.17 12.26 15.05
C THR A 191 -4.74 12.26 13.59
N VAL A 192 -4.12 11.19 13.10
CA VAL A 192 -3.71 11.08 11.69
C VAL A 192 -4.91 11.18 10.74
N ASP A 193 -4.72 11.91 9.65
CA ASP A 193 -5.68 11.99 8.55
C ASP A 193 -5.86 10.62 7.86
N GLU A 194 -7.12 10.24 7.62
CA GLU A 194 -7.45 8.93 7.06
C GLU A 194 -6.93 8.77 5.62
N HIS A 195 -6.92 9.83 4.82
CA HIS A 195 -6.38 9.79 3.46
C HIS A 195 -4.86 9.68 3.45
N ALA A 196 -4.15 10.40 4.32
CA ALA A 196 -2.70 10.26 4.49
C ALA A 196 -2.32 8.82 4.87
N LEU A 197 -3.07 8.19 5.78
CA LEU A 197 -2.87 6.81 6.16
C LEU A 197 -3.18 5.84 5.00
N MET A 198 -4.23 6.07 4.22
CA MET A 198 -4.52 5.30 3.00
C MET A 198 -3.38 5.38 1.98
N ILE A 199 -2.88 6.59 1.74
CA ILE A 199 -1.76 6.84 0.83
C ILE A 199 -0.54 6.03 1.27
N TYR A 200 -0.15 6.15 2.54
CA TYR A 200 1.01 5.45 3.08
C TYR A 200 0.88 3.92 2.97
N LEU A 201 -0.25 3.37 3.40
CA LEU A 201 -0.51 1.93 3.36
C LEU A 201 -0.54 1.39 1.92
N SER A 202 -1.07 2.16 0.97
CA SER A 202 -1.11 1.76 -0.44
C SER A 202 0.30 1.64 -1.03
N LEU A 203 1.19 2.58 -0.72
CA LEU A 203 2.60 2.53 -1.12
C LEU A 203 3.32 1.35 -0.47
N LEU A 204 3.13 1.15 0.84
CA LEU A 204 3.75 0.05 1.58
C LEU A 204 3.35 -1.29 1.00
N LYS A 205 2.04 -1.54 0.83
CA LYS A 205 1.49 -2.75 0.20
C LYS A 205 2.12 -2.98 -1.18
N LYS A 206 2.18 -1.95 -2.02
CA LYS A 206 2.74 -2.05 -3.38
C LYS A 206 4.22 -2.41 -3.36
N ARG A 207 5.02 -1.74 -2.52
CA ARG A 207 6.47 -1.98 -2.43
C ARG A 207 6.81 -3.35 -1.83
N VAL A 208 6.08 -3.79 -0.81
CA VAL A 208 6.23 -5.14 -0.22
C VAL A 208 5.96 -6.23 -1.28
N TYR A 209 4.89 -6.11 -2.07
CA TYR A 209 4.61 -7.08 -3.13
C TYR A 209 5.63 -7.06 -4.26
N SER A 210 6.14 -5.88 -4.63
CA SER A 210 7.19 -5.76 -5.66
C SER A 210 8.52 -6.37 -5.20
N ALA A 211 8.93 -6.11 -3.96
CA ALA A 211 10.15 -6.66 -3.38
C ALA A 211 10.13 -8.20 -3.34
N GLY A 212 8.98 -8.78 -2.94
CA GLY A 212 8.81 -10.24 -2.95
C GLY A 212 8.88 -10.86 -4.36
N ARG A 213 8.41 -10.14 -5.39
CA ARG A 213 8.51 -10.59 -6.79
C ARG A 213 9.92 -10.46 -7.35
N GLN A 214 10.65 -9.39 -7.02
CA GLN A 214 12.03 -9.21 -7.46
C GLN A 214 12.93 -10.32 -6.92
N SER A 215 12.86 -10.62 -5.62
CA SER A 215 13.63 -11.72 -5.02
C SER A 215 13.34 -13.06 -5.71
N ARG A 216 12.07 -13.33 -6.03
CA ARG A 216 11.70 -14.55 -6.77
C ARG A 216 12.20 -14.55 -8.21
N ARG A 217 12.13 -13.42 -8.92
CA ARG A 217 12.64 -13.30 -10.30
C ARG A 217 14.15 -13.45 -10.36
N GLU A 218 14.88 -12.86 -9.43
CA GLU A 218 16.33 -13.02 -9.33
C GLU A 218 16.70 -14.49 -9.20
N MET A 219 16.03 -15.27 -8.33
CA MET A 219 16.27 -16.72 -8.24
C MET A 219 16.04 -17.49 -9.55
N PHE A 220 15.24 -16.96 -10.48
CA PHE A 220 14.99 -17.60 -11.78
C PHE A 220 15.79 -16.99 -12.93
N SER A 221 16.45 -15.84 -12.74
CA SER A 221 17.36 -15.24 -13.72
C SER A 221 18.60 -16.12 -13.87
N VAL A 222 19.24 -16.09 -15.05
CA VAL A 222 20.48 -16.82 -15.32
C VAL A 222 21.56 -16.40 -14.31
N ASP A 223 21.69 -15.09 -14.09
CA ASP A 223 22.66 -14.53 -13.13
C ASP A 223 22.36 -14.94 -11.69
N GLY A 224 21.08 -15.03 -11.32
CA GLY A 224 20.71 -15.46 -9.97
C GLY A 224 20.86 -16.96 -9.75
N LYS A 225 20.73 -17.79 -10.79
CA LYS A 225 21.11 -19.21 -10.74
C LYS A 225 22.62 -19.36 -10.54
N GLU A 226 23.42 -18.55 -11.21
CA GLU A 226 24.88 -18.55 -11.06
C GLU A 226 25.32 -18.07 -9.67
N ALA A 227 24.71 -17.00 -9.15
CA ALA A 227 24.95 -16.53 -7.79
C ALA A 227 24.51 -17.56 -6.73
N ALA A 228 23.36 -18.22 -6.92
CA ALA A 228 22.90 -19.29 -6.03
C ALA A 228 23.83 -20.51 -6.06
N MET A 229 24.27 -20.94 -7.25
CA MET A 229 25.26 -22.02 -7.38
C MET A 229 26.59 -21.65 -6.73
N SER A 230 27.05 -20.41 -6.86
CA SER A 230 28.27 -19.93 -6.21
C SER A 230 28.17 -20.01 -4.68
N ARG A 231 27.04 -19.60 -4.09
CA ARG A 231 26.80 -19.73 -2.64
C ARG A 231 26.76 -21.19 -2.18
N ILE A 232 26.16 -22.08 -2.97
CA ILE A 232 26.14 -23.52 -2.68
C ILE A 232 27.57 -24.09 -2.75
N GLN A 233 28.34 -23.71 -3.76
CA GLN A 233 29.72 -24.17 -3.93
C GLN A 233 30.62 -23.68 -2.77
N GLU A 234 30.44 -22.43 -2.32
CA GLU A 234 31.16 -21.85 -1.18
C GLU A 234 30.79 -22.52 0.15
N ARG A 235 29.49 -22.80 0.37
CA ARG A 235 29.04 -23.56 1.53
C ARG A 235 29.60 -24.98 1.54
N ASN A 236 29.64 -25.66 0.39
CA ASN A 236 30.23 -26.99 0.28
C ASN A 236 31.73 -27.00 0.54
N ARG A 237 32.46 -25.95 0.09
CA ARG A 237 33.88 -25.78 0.43
C ARG A 237 34.08 -25.59 1.93
N SER A 238 33.24 -24.78 2.57
CA SER A 238 33.31 -24.52 4.01
C SER A 238 33.06 -25.80 4.82
N LEU A 239 32.02 -26.58 4.47
CA LEU A 239 31.73 -27.86 5.11
C LEU A 239 32.85 -28.89 4.90
N SER A 240 33.48 -28.90 3.72
CA SER A 240 34.64 -29.77 3.45
C SER A 240 35.84 -29.40 4.33
N SER A 241 36.12 -28.10 4.51
CA SER A 241 37.21 -27.65 5.37
C SER A 241 36.96 -27.93 6.85
N GLU A 242 35.72 -27.79 7.33
CA GLU A 242 35.35 -28.15 8.71
C GLU A 242 35.50 -29.65 8.95
N ALA A 243 35.06 -30.50 8.00
CA ALA A 243 35.21 -31.94 8.11
C ALA A 243 36.69 -32.39 8.14
N GLU A 244 37.57 -31.74 7.37
CA GLU A 244 39.01 -31.99 7.42
C GLU A 244 39.64 -31.56 8.75
N GLN A 245 39.23 -30.41 9.29
CA GLN A 245 39.67 -29.97 10.62
C GLN A 245 39.22 -30.95 11.71
N SER A 246 37.96 -31.38 11.70
CA SER A 246 37.47 -32.38 12.66
C SER A 246 38.21 -33.71 12.56
N ARG A 247 38.57 -34.17 11.35
CA ARG A 247 39.39 -35.39 11.19
C ARG A 247 40.77 -35.24 11.81
N LYS A 248 41.46 -34.13 11.55
CA LYS A 248 42.77 -33.85 12.17
C LYS A 248 42.67 -33.80 13.69
N GLN A 249 41.61 -33.24 14.24
CA GLN A 249 41.39 -33.17 15.67
C GLN A 249 41.14 -34.55 16.30
N MET A 250 40.45 -35.46 15.60
CA MET A 250 40.27 -36.84 16.06
C MET A 250 41.57 -37.67 15.99
N ASP A 251 42.42 -37.41 14.99
CA ASP A 251 43.72 -38.06 14.87
C ASP A 251 44.66 -37.62 16.03
N ASP A 252 44.65 -36.33 16.41
CA ASP A 252 45.43 -35.82 17.55
C ASP A 252 44.91 -36.33 18.92
N MET A 253 43.61 -36.58 19.06
CA MET A 253 43.03 -37.13 20.30
C MET A 253 43.22 -38.65 20.47
N SER A 254 43.78 -39.35 19.49
CA SER A 254 44.01 -40.80 19.56
C SER A 254 45.28 -41.20 20.33
N SER A 255 45.89 -40.28 21.08
CA SER A 255 46.96 -40.63 22.03
C SER A 255 46.36 -41.28 23.29
N PRO A 256 46.68 -42.54 23.59
CA PRO A 256 46.09 -43.26 24.71
C PRO A 256 46.79 -42.88 26.02
N GLU A 257 46.33 -41.83 26.69
CA GLU A 257 46.57 -41.68 28.13
C GLU A 257 45.60 -42.61 28.87
N ARG A 258 46.16 -43.73 29.32
CA ARG A 258 45.53 -44.63 30.30
C ARG A 258 45.46 -43.88 31.62
N GLU A 259 44.31 -43.31 31.95
CA GLU A 259 43.97 -42.98 33.33
C GLU A 259 42.75 -43.77 33.80
N ASP A 260 43.00 -44.42 34.93
CA ASP A 260 42.21 -45.40 35.65
C ASP A 260 41.49 -44.66 36.77
N THR A 261 40.15 -44.64 36.79
CA THR A 261 39.31 -44.28 37.96
C THR A 261 37.83 -44.52 37.59
N SER A 262 37.24 -45.64 38.01
CA SER A 262 36.52 -45.84 39.28
C SER A 262 35.31 -44.91 39.49
N ASP A 263 34.14 -45.56 39.43
CA ASP A 263 32.96 -45.40 40.28
C ASP A 263 32.43 -43.99 40.60
N ARG A 264 31.23 -43.68 40.07
CA ARG A 264 30.15 -43.22 40.96
C ARG A 264 28.75 -43.30 40.35
N VAL A 265 27.96 -44.17 40.99
CA VAL A 265 26.50 -44.20 40.99
C VAL A 265 25.93 -42.90 41.55
N SER A 266 24.94 -42.29 40.87
CA SER A 266 23.94 -41.47 41.55
C SER A 266 22.65 -41.35 40.74
N SER A 267 21.68 -42.16 41.14
CA SER A 267 20.26 -42.02 40.80
C SER A 267 19.72 -40.73 41.39
N ARG A 268 18.97 -39.94 40.63
CA ARG A 268 18.10 -38.89 41.17
C ARG A 268 16.84 -38.74 40.34
N ASP A 269 15.77 -39.32 40.86
CA ASP A 269 14.39 -38.98 40.55
C ASP A 269 14.11 -37.52 40.92
N ASN A 270 13.39 -36.81 40.05
CA ASN A 270 12.74 -35.55 40.40
C ASN A 270 11.42 -35.46 39.62
N SER A 271 10.33 -35.87 40.26
CA SER A 271 8.96 -35.58 39.84
C SER A 271 8.54 -34.23 40.43
N LEU A 272 8.18 -33.28 39.56
CA LEU A 272 7.59 -32.01 39.95
C LEU A 272 6.30 -31.82 39.15
N SER A 273 5.18 -31.92 39.86
CA SER A 273 3.84 -31.59 39.38
C SER A 273 3.61 -30.07 39.44
N PRO A 274 2.91 -29.46 38.46
CA PRO A 274 2.55 -28.04 38.51
C PRO A 274 1.16 -27.82 39.15
N PRO A 275 0.92 -26.67 39.82
CA PRO A 275 -0.40 -26.28 40.31
C PRO A 275 -1.20 -25.51 39.24
N PRO A 276 -2.55 -25.53 39.30
CA PRO A 276 -3.41 -24.81 38.35
C PRO A 276 -3.65 -23.36 38.79
N LEU A 277 -3.49 -22.42 37.85
CA LEU A 277 -3.87 -21.02 38.01
C LEU A 277 -5.36 -20.85 37.66
N LYS A 278 -6.11 -20.23 38.58
CA LYS A 278 -7.52 -19.85 38.41
C LYS A 278 -7.62 -18.50 37.71
N GLU A 279 -8.49 -18.45 36.70
CA GLU A 279 -8.96 -17.27 36.00
C GLU A 279 -9.70 -16.30 36.94
N ASN A 280 -9.47 -15.00 36.76
CA ASN A 280 -10.36 -13.93 37.22
C ASN A 280 -10.26 -12.78 36.21
N ILE A 281 -11.23 -12.70 35.30
CA ILE A 281 -11.41 -11.56 34.39
C ILE A 281 -12.69 -10.84 34.84
N PRO A 282 -12.63 -9.58 35.28
CA PRO A 282 -13.83 -8.78 35.50
C PRO A 282 -14.28 -8.18 34.15
N SER A 283 -15.48 -8.57 33.73
CA SER A 283 -16.22 -7.93 32.65
C SER A 283 -16.63 -6.52 33.08
N GLN A 284 -15.95 -5.48 32.58
CA GLN A 284 -16.44 -4.10 32.68
C GLN A 284 -17.20 -3.76 31.41
N SER A 285 -18.52 -3.56 31.58
CA SER A 285 -19.41 -2.93 30.62
C SER A 285 -19.06 -1.45 30.50
N LEU A 286 -18.59 -1.03 29.33
CA LEU A 286 -18.49 0.37 28.94
C LEU A 286 -19.69 0.72 28.08
N ASP A 287 -20.70 1.31 28.73
CA ASP A 287 -21.64 2.20 28.07
C ASP A 287 -20.86 3.43 27.59
N SER A 288 -20.88 3.69 26.29
CA SER A 288 -20.49 4.98 25.74
C SER A 288 -21.39 5.28 24.55
N ALA A 289 -22.46 5.98 24.89
CA ALA A 289 -23.22 6.79 23.96
C ALA A 289 -22.38 7.98 23.46
N GLU A 290 -22.82 8.54 22.33
CA GLU A 290 -22.47 9.87 21.81
C GLU A 290 -21.09 10.01 21.14
N THR A 291 -21.05 9.70 19.85
CA THR A 291 -20.26 10.45 18.87
C THR A 291 -21.14 10.68 17.63
N SER A 292 -21.71 11.87 17.50
CA SER A 292 -21.18 12.99 16.71
C SER A 292 -21.55 12.90 15.24
N ASP A 293 -22.71 13.47 14.94
CA ASP A 293 -23.21 13.85 13.62
C ASP A 293 -22.29 14.91 12.97
N TRP A 294 -21.23 14.47 12.32
CA TRP A 294 -20.47 15.29 11.39
C TRP A 294 -20.19 14.45 10.14
N LEU A 295 -21.13 14.48 9.19
CA LEU A 295 -20.97 14.36 7.72
C LEU A 295 -22.34 14.03 7.07
N SER A 296 -23.28 14.97 7.12
CA SER A 296 -24.39 15.04 6.15
C SER A 296 -24.38 16.40 5.46
N SER A 297 -23.39 16.61 4.60
CA SER A 297 -23.38 17.71 3.65
C SER A 297 -22.76 17.24 2.34
N SER A 298 -23.49 16.36 1.65
CA SER A 298 -23.39 16.25 0.20
C SER A 298 -23.78 17.60 -0.40
N PRO A 299 -22.97 18.23 -1.26
CA PRO A 299 -23.41 19.37 -2.04
C PRO A 299 -24.16 18.82 -3.26
N ASN A 300 -25.43 18.45 -3.04
CA ASN A 300 -26.41 18.40 -4.11
C ASN A 300 -27.51 19.38 -3.74
N SER A 301 -27.87 20.25 -4.69
CA SER A 301 -29.03 21.15 -4.67
C SER A 301 -28.85 22.51 -3.96
N LEU A 302 -28.36 23.49 -4.72
CA LEU A 302 -28.75 24.88 -4.56
C LEU A 302 -29.11 25.45 -5.94
N VAL A 303 -30.30 25.04 -6.40
CA VAL A 303 -31.09 25.79 -7.38
C VAL A 303 -32.46 25.98 -6.73
N GLU A 304 -32.73 27.21 -6.31
CA GLU A 304 -34.05 27.64 -5.87
C GLU A 304 -35.07 27.36 -6.98
N THR A 305 -36.01 26.46 -6.71
CA THR A 305 -37.23 26.32 -7.47
C THR A 305 -38.22 27.37 -7.00
N LYS A 306 -38.24 28.51 -7.70
CA LYS A 306 -39.48 29.25 -7.91
C LYS A 306 -39.69 29.34 -9.41
N ASP A 307 -40.81 28.76 -9.85
CA ASP A 307 -41.30 28.65 -11.23
C ASP A 307 -40.72 27.51 -12.08
N ARG A 308 -41.31 26.30 -11.97
CA ARG A 308 -41.36 25.32 -13.09
C ARG A 308 -42.35 24.17 -12.85
N VAL A 309 -43.62 24.38 -13.22
CA VAL A 309 -44.63 23.31 -13.39
C VAL A 309 -44.69 22.80 -14.85
N ALA A 310 -43.69 23.10 -15.70
CA ALA A 310 -43.76 22.78 -17.13
C ALA A 310 -42.57 21.98 -17.70
N ALA A 311 -41.75 21.29 -16.90
CA ALA A 311 -40.51 20.68 -17.40
C ALA A 311 -40.34 19.16 -17.15
N ASN A 312 -41.40 18.42 -16.79
CA ASN A 312 -41.29 16.97 -16.52
C ASN A 312 -41.68 16.06 -17.71
N LYS A 313 -41.59 16.56 -18.95
CA LYS A 313 -41.85 15.78 -20.19
C LYS A 313 -40.62 15.55 -21.08
N HIS A 314 -39.44 16.08 -20.74
CA HIS A 314 -38.26 15.98 -21.61
C HIS A 314 -37.20 14.95 -21.18
N SER A 315 -37.24 14.46 -19.93
CA SER A 315 -36.26 13.48 -19.44
C SER A 315 -36.50 12.05 -19.95
N SER A 316 -37.75 11.68 -20.29
CA SER A 316 -38.06 10.38 -20.89
C SER A 316 -37.68 10.28 -22.37
N SER A 317 -37.51 11.43 -23.06
CA SER A 317 -37.14 11.46 -24.49
C SER A 317 -35.68 11.11 -24.72
N LEU A 318 -34.77 11.65 -23.90
CA LEU A 318 -33.33 11.46 -24.06
C LEU A 318 -32.88 10.03 -23.75
N GLN A 319 -33.59 9.33 -22.86
CA GLN A 319 -33.31 7.94 -22.54
C GLN A 319 -33.77 6.99 -23.67
N ALA A 320 -34.88 7.31 -24.34
CA ALA A 320 -35.35 6.57 -25.50
C ALA A 320 -34.41 6.73 -26.71
N ASP A 321 -33.85 7.94 -26.91
CA ASP A 321 -32.91 8.20 -28.01
C ASP A 321 -31.58 7.44 -27.83
N ALA A 322 -31.06 7.37 -26.60
CA ALA A 322 -29.84 6.62 -26.29
C ALA A 322 -30.01 5.11 -26.55
N GLU A 323 -31.17 4.55 -26.19
CA GLU A 323 -31.48 3.14 -26.42
C GLU A 323 -31.65 2.82 -27.91
N GLN A 324 -32.23 3.76 -28.68
CA GLN A 324 -32.40 3.62 -30.13
C GLN A 324 -31.04 3.64 -30.88
N VAL A 325 -30.10 4.48 -30.45
CA VAL A 325 -28.74 4.52 -31.02
C VAL A 325 -27.97 3.22 -30.74
N LEU A 326 -28.13 2.66 -29.54
CA LEU A 326 -27.50 1.38 -29.17
C LEU A 326 -28.04 0.23 -30.03
N GLN A 327 -29.36 0.15 -30.21
CA GLN A 327 -29.98 -0.88 -31.05
C GLN A 327 -29.59 -0.75 -32.53
N GLN A 328 -29.48 0.47 -33.07
CA GLN A 328 -29.00 0.67 -34.44
C GLN A 328 -27.54 0.22 -34.61
N THR A 329 -26.70 0.47 -33.61
CA THR A 329 -25.28 0.08 -33.65
C THR A 329 -25.15 -1.44 -33.66
N ILE A 330 -25.85 -2.15 -32.75
CA ILE A 330 -25.85 -3.62 -32.71
C ILE A 330 -26.30 -4.21 -34.05
N LYS A 331 -27.35 -3.64 -34.66
CA LYS A 331 -27.88 -4.11 -35.94
C LYS A 331 -26.88 -3.96 -37.09
N ARG A 332 -26.15 -2.83 -37.15
CA ARG A 332 -25.10 -2.59 -38.15
C ARG A 332 -23.93 -3.56 -37.99
N THR A 333 -23.46 -3.78 -36.77
CA THR A 333 -22.34 -4.69 -36.50
C THR A 333 -22.70 -6.13 -36.85
N SER A 334 -23.95 -6.54 -36.56
CA SER A 334 -24.45 -7.88 -36.88
C SER A 334 -24.57 -8.10 -38.40
N GLN A 335 -25.00 -7.08 -39.15
CA GLN A 335 -25.07 -7.15 -40.61
C GLN A 335 -23.69 -7.21 -41.26
N ALA A 336 -22.71 -6.44 -40.75
CA ALA A 336 -21.33 -6.48 -41.24
C ALA A 336 -20.65 -7.83 -40.96
N ALA A 337 -20.94 -8.46 -39.82
CA ALA A 337 -20.45 -9.80 -39.50
C ALA A 337 -21.04 -10.86 -40.46
N LEU A 338 -22.34 -10.77 -40.75
CA LEU A 338 -23.02 -11.69 -41.68
C LEU A 338 -22.56 -11.54 -43.13
N SER A 339 -22.24 -10.33 -43.60
CA SER A 339 -21.68 -10.12 -44.94
C SER A 339 -20.27 -10.70 -45.07
N THR A 340 -19.47 -10.62 -44.00
CA THR A 340 -18.11 -11.18 -43.96
C THR A 340 -18.12 -12.72 -44.00
N VAL A 341 -19.11 -13.35 -43.38
CA VAL A 341 -19.27 -14.82 -43.40
C VAL A 341 -19.76 -15.32 -44.76
N ARG A 342 -20.54 -14.54 -45.52
CA ARG A 342 -21.01 -14.92 -46.87
C ARG A 342 -19.98 -14.76 -47.97
N GLN A 343 -18.91 -14.01 -47.74
CA GLN A 343 -17.81 -13.82 -48.69
C GLN A 343 -16.67 -14.83 -48.50
N ARG A 344 -16.76 -15.68 -47.48
CA ARG A 344 -15.93 -16.88 -47.30
C ARG A 344 -16.73 -18.10 -47.70
#